data_AF-X0TCM8-F1
#
_entry.id   AF-X0TCM8-F1
#
_cell.length_a   1.000
_cell.length_b   1.000
_cell.length_c   1.000
_cell.angle_alpha   90.00
_cell.angle_beta   90.00
_cell.angle_gamma   90.00
#
_symmetry.space_group_name_H-M   'P 1'
#
loop_
_entity.id
_entity.type
_entity.pdbx_description
1 polymer ?
#
loop_
_entity_poly.entity_id
_entity_poly.type
_entity_poly.pdbx_seq_one_letter_code
_entity_poly.pdbx_strand_id
1 'polypeptide(L)'
;MSNFGGPNSRFEKSYNAKFIKLNAKLKTLENQLVAILSNPSHVADAKILRTNAYWNAMRVQINQVYRDMDKAFAGWIKKELPLRYRQSLRNIQARIETTKGIANTAQKSITGMVKSTGTNQIVTGLVADANITYKQALLAGKNNVERFTRATQQVLVNERLVDATVAEAFNLGNLRKGAQALQNIIEGELLDGFAEHHFVQAGSRKFSPSYYAEMVTRTKFHDAQSIAALAQANNYDTDLVQVSSHNTKTPICLPFEAKIFSVSGKDKRFPPLTETSPYHPNCLHLMFPTFVES
;
A
#
# COMPACT_ATOMS: atom_id res chain seq x y z
N MET A 1 2.40 5.97 -12.97
CA MET A 1 1.22 5.10 -12.77
C MET A 1 1.40 3.94 -13.72
N SER A 2 1.75 2.77 -13.17
CA SER A 2 2.17 1.62 -13.95
C SER A 2 1.01 1.03 -14.76
N ASN A 3 1.27 0.74 -16.04
CA ASN A 3 0.34 -0.01 -16.89
C ASN A 3 0.23 -1.42 -16.30
N PHE A 4 -0.89 -1.73 -15.65
CA PHE A 4 -1.20 -3.04 -15.05
C PHE A 4 -1.48 -4.11 -16.12
N GLY A 5 -0.53 -4.33 -17.04
CA GLY A 5 -0.63 -5.32 -18.13
C GLY A 5 -1.85 -5.16 -19.03
N GLY A 6 -2.52 -4.00 -19.02
CA GLY A 6 -3.75 -3.72 -19.77
C GLY A 6 -4.32 -2.33 -19.43
N PRO A 7 -5.29 -1.83 -20.21
CA PRO A 7 -5.83 -0.49 -20.05
C PRO A 7 -6.49 -0.28 -18.68
N ASN A 8 -6.29 0.91 -18.09
CA ASN A 8 -6.86 1.27 -16.80
C ASN A 8 -8.39 1.11 -16.81
N SER A 9 -8.92 0.41 -15.81
CA SER A 9 -10.36 0.24 -15.67
C SER A 9 -11.04 1.60 -15.39
N ARG A 10 -12.35 1.71 -15.63
CA ARG A 10 -13.11 2.91 -15.25
C ARG A 10 -13.06 3.16 -13.73
N PHE A 11 -13.01 2.10 -12.93
CA PHE A 11 -12.91 2.19 -11.47
C PHE A 11 -11.56 2.73 -11.04
N GLU A 12 -10.49 2.28 -11.70
CA GLU A 12 -9.13 2.74 -11.48
C GLU A 12 -8.96 4.22 -11.84
N LYS A 13 -9.50 4.67 -12.98
CA LYS A 13 -9.50 6.10 -13.36
C LYS A 13 -10.21 6.97 -12.32
N SER A 14 -11.39 6.53 -11.86
CA SER A 14 -12.17 7.24 -10.85
C SER A 14 -11.46 7.28 -9.50
N TYR A 15 -10.86 6.17 -9.08
CA TYR A 15 -10.06 6.07 -7.87
C TYR A 15 -8.86 7.02 -7.93
N ASN A 16 -8.06 6.97 -9.00
CA ASN A 16 -6.88 7.82 -9.18
C ASN A 16 -7.24 9.31 -9.07
N ALA A 17 -8.30 9.75 -9.73
CA ALA A 17 -8.76 11.13 -9.66
C ALA A 17 -9.16 11.56 -8.23
N LYS A 18 -9.84 10.70 -7.49
CA LYS A 18 -10.21 10.96 -6.09
C LYS A 18 -8.98 10.98 -5.18
N PHE A 19 -8.06 10.04 -5.39
CA PHE A 19 -6.89 9.87 -4.56
C PHE A 19 -5.87 11.00 -4.73
N ILE A 20 -5.68 11.51 -5.95
CA ILE A 20 -4.87 12.71 -6.23
C ILE A 20 -5.35 13.90 -5.38
N LYS A 21 -6.67 14.14 -5.34
CA LYS A 21 -7.26 15.23 -4.55
C LYS A 21 -7.04 15.06 -3.05
N LEU A 22 -7.13 13.83 -2.54
CA LEU A 22 -6.90 13.53 -1.13
C LEU A 22 -5.43 13.70 -0.74
N ASN A 23 -4.50 13.25 -1.59
CA ASN A 23 -3.07 13.47 -1.41
C ASN A 23 -2.71 14.96 -1.39
N ALA A 24 -3.29 15.75 -2.29
CA ALA A 24 -3.05 17.19 -2.31
C ALA A 24 -3.53 17.85 -1.01
N LYS A 25 -4.70 17.45 -0.48
CA LYS A 25 -5.20 17.94 0.81
C LYS A 25 -4.27 17.59 1.97
N LEU A 26 -3.79 16.34 2.03
CA LEU A 26 -2.87 15.90 3.08
C LEU A 26 -1.57 16.70 3.04
N LYS A 27 -0.97 16.81 1.86
CA LYS A 27 0.24 17.59 1.61
C LYS A 27 0.09 19.06 2.03
N THR A 28 -1.06 19.68 1.77
CA THR A 28 -1.33 21.06 2.22
C THR A 28 -1.32 21.17 3.74
N LEU A 29 -1.98 20.26 4.46
CA LEU A 29 -2.01 20.25 5.93
C LEU A 29 -0.61 20.08 6.52
N GLU A 30 0.23 19.26 5.88
CA GLU A 30 1.58 18.98 6.37
C GLU A 30 2.54 20.12 6.06
N ASN A 31 2.44 20.73 4.87
CA ASN A 31 3.17 21.95 4.57
C ASN A 31 2.85 23.06 5.57
N GLN A 32 1.59 23.15 6.03
CA GLN A 32 1.20 24.06 7.11
C GLN A 32 1.92 23.72 8.42
N LEU A 33 1.96 22.44 8.83
CA LEU A 33 2.66 22.01 10.06
C LEU A 33 4.17 22.27 9.99
N VAL A 34 4.81 22.00 8.85
CA VAL A 34 6.25 22.25 8.63
C VAL A 34 6.55 23.75 8.63
N ALA A 35 5.72 24.57 7.97
CA ALA A 35 5.89 26.02 7.96
C ALA A 35 5.78 26.60 9.39
N ILE A 36 4.84 26.11 10.19
CA ILE A 36 4.67 26.53 11.59
C ILE A 36 5.92 26.22 12.42
N LEU A 37 6.54 25.05 12.24
CA LEU A 37 7.76 24.67 12.97
C LEU A 37 9.01 25.40 12.51
N SER A 38 9.14 25.63 11.19
CA SER A 38 10.38 26.15 10.62
C SER A 38 10.55 27.66 10.85
N ASN A 39 9.46 28.39 11.06
CA ASN A 39 9.51 29.82 11.33
C ASN A 39 8.37 30.29 12.25
N PRO A 40 8.38 29.88 13.53
CA PRO A 40 7.28 30.16 14.47
C PRO A 40 7.06 31.67 14.71
N SER A 41 8.13 32.47 14.61
CA SER A 41 8.13 33.93 14.80
C SER A 41 7.57 34.74 13.62
N HIS A 42 7.43 34.15 12.42
CA HIS A 42 6.92 34.85 11.23
C HIS A 42 5.54 34.37 10.75
N VAL A 43 4.88 33.46 11.48
CA VAL A 43 3.52 33.06 11.09
C VAL A 43 2.54 34.16 11.49
N ALA A 44 1.90 34.78 10.49
CA ALA A 44 0.76 35.65 10.70
C ALA A 44 -0.27 34.90 11.59
N ASP A 45 -0.64 35.51 12.71
CA ASP A 45 -1.54 34.96 13.74
C ASP A 45 -0.97 33.93 14.75
N ALA A 46 0.25 34.12 15.25
CA ALA A 46 0.80 33.34 16.39
C ALA A 46 -0.17 33.17 17.58
N LYS A 47 -1.05 34.15 17.83
CA LYS A 47 -2.10 34.08 18.87
C LYS A 47 -3.16 33.00 18.58
N ILE A 48 -3.57 32.81 17.32
CA ILE A 48 -4.57 31.81 16.89
C ILE A 48 -3.96 30.41 16.96
N LEU A 49 -2.71 30.27 16.51
CA LEU A 49 -1.97 29.00 16.56
C LEU A 49 -1.74 28.49 17.99
N ARG A 50 -1.83 29.35 19.00
CA ARG A 50 -1.72 28.98 20.43
C ARG A 50 -3.04 28.44 21.01
N THR A 51 -4.12 28.38 20.24
CA THR A 51 -5.44 27.94 20.74
C THR A 51 -5.68 26.45 20.53
N ASN A 52 -6.32 25.81 21.52
CA ASN A 52 -6.79 24.43 21.37
C ASN A 52 -7.79 24.27 20.20
N ALA A 53 -8.56 25.32 19.90
CA ALA A 53 -9.51 25.32 18.79
C ALA A 53 -8.82 25.10 17.43
N TYR A 54 -7.72 25.81 17.15
CA TYR A 54 -6.95 25.64 15.92
C TYR A 54 -6.42 24.21 15.78
N TRP A 55 -5.76 23.69 16.83
CA TRP A 55 -5.18 22.35 16.80
C TRP A 55 -6.22 21.24 16.74
N ASN A 56 -7.39 21.43 17.37
CA ASN A 56 -8.53 20.53 17.22
C ASN A 56 -9.04 20.53 15.78
N ALA A 57 -9.19 21.69 15.15
CA ALA A 57 -9.60 21.79 13.75
C ALA A 57 -8.60 21.10 12.81
N MET A 58 -7.30 21.29 13.04
CA MET A 58 -6.22 20.63 12.29
C MET A 58 -6.31 19.10 12.41
N ARG A 59 -6.42 18.58 13.64
CA ARG A 59 -6.62 17.13 13.90
C ARG A 59 -7.87 16.60 13.22
N VAL A 60 -8.98 17.33 13.24
CA VAL A 60 -10.23 16.93 12.56
C VAL A 60 -10.02 16.81 11.04
N GLN A 61 -9.31 17.76 10.43
CA GLN A 61 -9.01 17.74 9.00
C GLN A 61 -8.10 16.57 8.62
N ILE A 62 -7.00 16.36 9.35
CA ILE A 62 -6.09 15.20 9.17
C ILE A 62 -6.90 13.90 9.25
N ASN A 63 -7.68 13.74 10.32
CA ASN A 63 -8.53 12.58 10.52
C ASN A 63 -9.52 12.35 9.37
N GLN A 64 -10.11 13.42 8.84
CA GLN A 64 -11.04 13.33 7.73
C GLN A 64 -10.36 12.85 6.45
N VAL A 65 -9.18 13.38 6.12
CA VAL A 65 -8.42 12.98 4.93
C VAL A 65 -8.05 11.50 4.98
N TYR A 66 -7.52 11.03 6.11
CA TYR A 66 -7.20 9.61 6.31
C TYR A 66 -8.44 8.70 6.21
N ARG A 67 -9.57 9.09 6.79
CA ARG A 67 -10.84 8.36 6.63
C ARG A 67 -11.31 8.30 5.17
N ASP A 68 -11.16 9.39 4.43
CA ASP A 68 -11.59 9.45 3.03
C ASP A 68 -10.66 8.64 2.12
N MET A 69 -9.37 8.54 2.45
CA MET A 69 -8.42 7.63 1.78
C MET A 69 -8.78 6.17 1.99
N ASP A 70 -9.08 5.75 3.23
CA ASP A 70 -9.54 4.40 3.57
C ASP A 70 -10.80 4.04 2.76
N LYS A 71 -11.82 4.91 2.81
CA LYS A 71 -13.06 4.73 2.05
C LYS A 71 -12.86 4.67 0.54
N ALA A 72 -11.97 5.52 0.00
CA ALA A 72 -11.67 5.54 -1.43
C ALA A 72 -11.03 4.22 -1.88
N PHE A 73 -10.03 3.73 -1.13
CA PHE A 73 -9.36 2.46 -1.41
C PHE A 73 -10.34 1.29 -1.29
N ALA A 74 -11.09 1.19 -0.18
CA ALA A 74 -12.05 0.11 0.04
C ALA A 74 -13.14 0.05 -1.04
N GLY A 75 -13.66 1.21 -1.46
CA GLY A 75 -14.66 1.28 -2.52
C GLY A 75 -14.13 0.87 -3.90
N TRP A 76 -12.85 1.13 -4.18
CA TRP A 76 -12.18 0.76 -5.41
C TRP A 76 -11.81 -0.72 -5.44
N ILE A 77 -11.10 -1.22 -4.43
CA ILE A 77 -10.57 -2.59 -4.41
C ILE A 77 -11.68 -3.64 -4.40
N LYS A 78 -12.83 -3.33 -3.78
CA LYS A 78 -14.06 -4.15 -3.81
C LYS A 78 -14.58 -4.40 -5.22
N LYS A 79 -14.27 -3.53 -6.18
CA LYS A 79 -14.67 -3.65 -7.59
C LYS A 79 -13.55 -4.17 -8.46
N GLU A 80 -12.35 -3.63 -8.28
CA GLU A 80 -11.21 -3.88 -9.16
C GLU A 80 -10.66 -5.30 -9.01
N LEU A 81 -10.44 -5.76 -7.77
CA LEU A 81 -9.84 -7.08 -7.54
C LEU A 81 -10.68 -8.24 -8.09
N PRO A 82 -12.01 -8.29 -7.90
CA PRO A 82 -12.86 -9.28 -8.56
C PRO A 82 -12.75 -9.26 -10.09
N LEU A 83 -12.62 -8.09 -10.70
CA LEU A 83 -12.48 -7.96 -12.15
C LEU A 83 -11.15 -8.55 -12.62
N ARG A 84 -10.05 -8.20 -11.95
CA ARG A 84 -8.69 -8.68 -12.28
C ARG A 84 -8.52 -10.18 -12.06
N TYR A 85 -9.08 -10.73 -10.99
CA TYR A 85 -9.06 -12.18 -10.75
C TYR A 85 -9.79 -12.94 -11.88
N ARG A 86 -11.00 -12.52 -12.23
CA ARG A 86 -11.78 -13.15 -13.31
C ARG A 86 -11.11 -12.97 -14.68
N GLN A 87 -10.46 -11.83 -14.92
CA GLN A 87 -9.67 -11.63 -16.13
C GLN A 87 -8.47 -12.58 -16.17
N SER A 88 -7.79 -12.79 -15.05
CA SER A 88 -6.67 -13.74 -14.96
C SER A 88 -7.11 -15.16 -15.30
N LEU A 89 -8.23 -15.64 -14.74
CA LEU A 89 -8.79 -16.95 -15.10
C LEU A 89 -9.01 -17.10 -16.61
N ARG A 90 -9.57 -16.08 -17.26
CA ARG A 90 -9.84 -16.09 -18.71
C ARG A 90 -8.57 -16.05 -19.53
N ASN A 91 -7.62 -15.19 -19.15
CA ASN A 91 -6.36 -15.04 -19.86
C ASN A 91 -5.52 -16.33 -19.78
N ILE A 92 -5.49 -16.97 -18.61
CA ILE A 92 -4.82 -18.26 -18.43
C ILE A 92 -5.48 -19.33 -19.29
N GLN A 93 -6.82 -19.40 -19.30
CA GLN A 93 -7.54 -20.36 -20.15
C GLN A 93 -7.22 -20.18 -21.63
N ALA A 94 -7.30 -18.94 -22.13
CA ALA A 94 -6.99 -18.64 -23.53
C ALA A 94 -5.54 -19.05 -23.89
N ARG A 95 -4.59 -18.87 -22.95
CA ARG A 95 -3.21 -19.36 -23.13
C ARG A 95 -3.15 -20.87 -23.24
N ILE A 96 -3.86 -21.62 -22.39
CA ILE A 96 -3.89 -23.08 -22.46
C ILE A 96 -4.50 -23.56 -23.79
N GLU A 97 -5.64 -22.99 -24.19
CA GLU A 97 -6.37 -23.35 -25.42
C GLU A 97 -5.56 -23.10 -26.71
N THR A 98 -4.56 -22.20 -26.64
CA THR A 98 -3.65 -21.88 -27.75
C THR A 98 -2.32 -22.63 -27.69
N THR A 99 -2.09 -23.42 -26.63
CA THR A 99 -0.87 -24.22 -26.48
C THR A 99 -0.99 -25.47 -27.35
N LYS A 100 -0.03 -25.65 -28.29
CA LYS A 100 -0.01 -26.79 -29.20
C LYS A 100 0.10 -28.11 -28.42
N GLY A 101 -0.61 -29.13 -28.89
CA GLY A 101 -0.56 -30.48 -28.32
C GLY A 101 -1.39 -30.67 -27.04
N ILE A 102 -2.02 -29.63 -26.52
CA ILE A 102 -2.85 -29.72 -25.32
C ILE A 102 -4.31 -29.89 -25.70
N ALA A 103 -4.85 -31.08 -25.44
CA ALA A 103 -6.28 -31.32 -25.56
C ALA A 103 -7.05 -30.53 -24.48
N ASN A 104 -8.28 -30.12 -24.80
CA ASN A 104 -9.13 -29.48 -23.81
C ASN A 104 -9.68 -30.50 -22.81
N THR A 105 -8.98 -30.66 -21.69
CA THR A 105 -9.33 -31.56 -20.57
C THR A 105 -10.00 -30.82 -19.41
N ALA A 106 -10.47 -29.59 -19.62
CA ALA A 106 -11.01 -28.75 -18.56
C ALA A 106 -12.23 -29.39 -17.87
N GLN A 107 -12.16 -29.59 -16.55
CA GLN A 107 -13.24 -30.12 -15.72
C GLN A 107 -14.45 -29.18 -15.67
N LYS A 108 -14.22 -27.87 -15.70
CA LYS A 108 -15.24 -26.82 -15.69
C LYS A 108 -15.00 -25.82 -16.81
N SER A 109 -16.10 -25.32 -17.38
CA SER A 109 -16.02 -24.18 -18.30
C SER A 109 -15.53 -22.92 -17.58
N ILE A 110 -14.92 -22.00 -18.33
CA ILE A 110 -14.47 -20.71 -17.79
C ILE A 110 -15.59 -19.94 -17.09
N THR A 111 -16.80 -20.00 -17.66
CA THR A 111 -17.99 -19.38 -17.09
C THR A 111 -18.37 -20.03 -15.75
N GLY A 112 -18.27 -21.35 -15.66
CA GLY A 112 -18.49 -22.10 -14.42
C GLY A 112 -17.47 -21.74 -13.34
N MET A 113 -16.18 -21.64 -13.69
CA MET A 113 -15.14 -21.23 -12.74
C MET A 113 -15.36 -19.81 -12.21
N VAL A 114 -15.61 -18.86 -13.10
CA VAL A 114 -15.81 -17.44 -12.75
C VAL A 114 -17.02 -17.23 -11.82
N LYS A 115 -18.07 -18.05 -11.97
CA LYS A 115 -19.30 -17.98 -11.15
C LYS A 115 -19.26 -18.85 -9.90
N SER A 116 -18.23 -19.69 -9.73
CA SER A 116 -18.18 -20.65 -8.63
C SER A 116 -18.11 -20.00 -7.26
N THR A 117 -18.66 -20.68 -6.25
CA THR A 117 -18.59 -20.27 -4.84
C THR A 117 -17.13 -20.14 -4.38
N GLY A 118 -16.25 -21.06 -4.78
CA GLY A 118 -14.82 -21.00 -4.46
C GLY A 118 -14.14 -19.74 -4.98
N THR A 119 -14.40 -19.35 -6.24
CA THR A 119 -13.91 -18.08 -6.79
C THR A 119 -14.40 -16.87 -5.98
N ASN A 120 -15.67 -16.85 -5.57
CA ASN A 120 -16.20 -15.75 -4.77
C ASN A 120 -15.55 -15.67 -3.39
N GLN A 121 -15.26 -16.82 -2.76
CA GLN A 121 -14.56 -16.89 -1.47
C GLN A 121 -13.12 -16.39 -1.57
N ILE A 122 -12.37 -16.85 -2.58
CA ILE A 122 -10.99 -16.40 -2.86
C ILE A 122 -10.95 -14.88 -3.04
N VAL A 123 -11.81 -14.35 -3.91
CA VAL A 123 -11.86 -12.91 -4.19
C VAL A 123 -12.23 -12.11 -2.93
N THR A 124 -13.15 -12.62 -2.11
CA THR A 124 -13.53 -11.97 -0.85
C THR A 124 -12.35 -11.91 0.11
N GLY A 125 -11.60 -13.01 0.25
CA GLY A 125 -10.38 -13.07 1.07
C GLY A 125 -9.33 -12.07 0.60
N LEU A 126 -9.03 -12.04 -0.70
CA LEU A 126 -8.07 -11.11 -1.30
C LEU A 126 -8.47 -9.63 -1.12
N VAL A 127 -9.76 -9.31 -1.25
CA VAL A 127 -10.28 -7.95 -0.99
C VAL A 127 -10.12 -7.58 0.49
N ALA A 128 -10.44 -8.50 1.40
CA ALA A 128 -10.32 -8.26 2.83
C ALA A 128 -8.85 -8.01 3.23
N ASP A 129 -7.95 -8.85 2.75
CA ASP A 129 -6.52 -8.76 3.00
C ASP A 129 -5.88 -7.48 2.42
N ALA A 130 -6.26 -7.09 1.19
CA ALA A 130 -5.85 -5.82 0.61
C ALA A 130 -6.28 -4.62 1.49
N ASN A 131 -7.53 -4.63 1.97
CA ASN A 131 -8.05 -3.58 2.84
C ASN A 131 -7.32 -3.52 4.18
N ILE A 132 -7.09 -4.67 4.82
CA ILE A 132 -6.38 -4.75 6.10
C ILE A 132 -4.95 -4.21 5.94
N THR A 133 -4.23 -4.67 4.93
CA THR A 133 -2.84 -4.28 4.65
C THR A 133 -2.73 -2.76 4.43
N TYR A 134 -3.63 -2.20 3.61
CA TYR A 134 -3.62 -0.76 3.34
C TYR A 134 -4.00 0.06 4.58
N LYS A 135 -5.08 -0.33 5.27
CA LYS A 135 -5.60 0.37 6.44
C LYS A 135 -4.62 0.41 7.61
N GLN A 136 -3.89 -0.68 7.86
CA GLN A 136 -2.88 -0.73 8.92
C GLN A 136 -1.75 0.28 8.66
N ALA A 137 -1.22 0.32 7.44
CA ALA A 137 -0.17 1.24 7.08
C ALA A 137 -0.65 2.70 7.09
N LEU A 138 -1.89 2.93 6.67
CA LEU A 138 -2.57 4.22 6.72
C LEU A 138 -2.73 4.72 8.17
N LEU A 139 -3.12 3.84 9.10
CA LEU A 139 -3.23 4.15 10.52
C LEU A 139 -1.86 4.47 11.15
N ALA A 140 -0.82 3.70 10.82
CA ALA A 140 0.54 3.98 11.29
C ALA A 140 1.01 5.36 10.84
N GLY A 141 0.80 5.67 9.56
CA GLY A 141 1.06 6.99 9.00
C GLY A 141 0.31 8.12 9.69
N LYS A 142 -1.01 7.95 9.89
CA LYS A 142 -1.84 8.89 10.64
C LYS A 142 -1.30 9.15 12.04
N ASN A 143 -0.91 8.11 12.77
CA ASN A 143 -0.37 8.24 14.12
C ASN A 143 0.93 9.05 14.14
N ASN A 144 1.76 8.97 13.09
CA ASN A 144 2.95 9.81 12.93
C ASN A 144 2.57 11.27 12.74
N VAL A 145 1.61 11.56 11.86
CA VAL A 145 1.15 12.92 11.61
C VAL A 145 0.51 13.52 12.86
N GLU A 146 -0.27 12.75 13.61
CA GLU A 146 -0.85 13.20 14.89
C GLU A 146 0.23 13.44 15.96
N ARG A 147 1.26 12.59 16.04
CA ARG A 147 2.42 12.81 16.93
C ARG A 147 3.14 14.11 16.59
N PHE A 148 3.41 14.34 15.31
CA PHE A 148 4.02 15.58 14.83
C PHE A 148 3.15 16.79 15.15
N THR A 149 1.86 16.73 14.83
CA THR A 149 0.88 17.79 15.16
C THR A 149 0.91 18.14 16.65
N ARG A 150 0.96 17.14 17.54
CA ARG A 150 1.07 17.38 18.99
C ARG A 150 2.41 18.00 19.38
N ALA A 151 3.50 17.52 18.81
CA ALA A 151 4.83 18.08 19.06
C ALA A 151 4.90 19.56 18.63
N THR A 152 4.38 19.90 17.44
CA THR A 152 4.29 21.30 16.98
C THR A 152 3.43 22.14 17.90
N GLN A 153 2.26 21.64 18.33
CA GLN A 153 1.42 22.33 19.30
C GLN A 153 2.20 22.62 20.58
N GLN A 154 2.92 21.63 21.11
CA GLN A 154 3.69 21.78 22.33
C GLN A 154 4.80 22.82 22.19
N VAL A 155 5.45 22.89 21.03
CA VAL A 155 6.47 23.92 20.74
C VAL A 155 5.89 25.31 20.86
N LEU A 156 4.78 25.59 20.17
CA LEU A 156 4.17 26.92 20.20
C LEU A 156 3.62 27.30 21.58
N VAL A 157 3.08 26.33 22.32
CA VAL A 157 2.62 26.55 23.69
C VAL A 157 3.81 26.83 24.61
N ASN A 158 4.90 26.07 24.47
CA ASN A 158 6.11 26.29 25.25
C ASN A 158 6.78 27.62 24.91
N GLU A 159 6.89 28.00 23.63
CA GLU A 159 7.37 29.32 23.23
C GLU A 159 6.49 30.43 23.80
N ARG A 160 5.16 30.28 23.80
CA ARG A 160 4.27 31.23 24.48
C ARG A 160 4.58 31.32 25.97
N LEU A 161 4.75 30.17 26.63
CA LEU A 161 5.13 30.14 28.04
C LEU A 161 6.48 30.81 28.23
N VAL A 162 7.44 30.60 27.33
CA VAL A 162 8.73 31.31 27.31
C VAL A 162 8.53 32.80 27.11
N ASP A 163 7.71 33.28 26.19
CA ASP A 163 7.46 34.72 25.99
C ASP A 163 6.83 35.35 27.25
N ALA A 164 5.80 34.70 27.79
CA ALA A 164 5.11 35.14 28.99
C ALA A 164 6.04 35.09 30.21
N THR A 165 6.79 34.00 30.34
CA THR A 165 7.78 33.83 31.41
C THR A 165 9.02 34.65 31.18
N VAL A 166 9.47 35.06 30.00
CA VAL A 166 10.59 35.99 29.79
C VAL A 166 10.15 37.40 30.17
N ALA A 167 8.92 37.76 29.81
CA ALA A 167 8.30 38.98 30.32
C ALA A 167 8.20 38.97 31.86
N GLU A 168 8.04 37.80 32.49
CA GLU A 168 8.07 37.62 33.97
C GLU A 168 9.47 37.34 34.56
N ALA A 169 10.39 36.75 33.80
CA ALA A 169 11.69 36.18 34.17
C ALA A 169 12.86 37.09 33.80
N PHE A 170 12.57 38.34 33.51
CA PHE A 170 13.42 39.44 33.99
C PHE A 170 13.76 39.31 35.50
N ASN A 171 13.12 38.40 36.25
CA ASN A 171 13.51 38.04 37.60
C ASN A 171 14.23 36.69 37.84
N LEU A 172 14.14 35.59 37.05
CA LEU A 172 14.75 34.29 37.45
C LEU A 172 15.13 33.34 36.29
N GLY A 173 16.41 32.95 36.20
CA GLY A 173 17.05 32.29 35.05
C GLY A 173 16.84 30.77 34.86
N ASN A 174 15.65 30.33 34.39
CA ASN A 174 15.34 28.91 34.14
C ASN A 174 15.02 28.53 32.67
N LEU A 175 15.24 29.45 31.72
CA LEU A 175 14.75 29.38 30.33
C LEU A 175 15.48 28.39 29.40
N ARG A 176 16.78 28.13 29.62
CA ARG A 176 17.62 27.37 28.67
C ARG A 176 17.34 25.86 28.62
N LYS A 177 16.87 25.25 29.72
CA LYS A 177 16.72 23.78 29.82
C LYS A 177 15.49 23.25 29.09
N GLY A 178 14.42 24.05 28.97
CA GLY A 178 13.17 23.65 28.30
C GLY A 178 13.27 23.59 26.77
N ALA A 179 13.97 24.55 26.16
CA ALA A 179 14.18 24.60 24.71
C ALA A 179 15.05 23.43 24.20
N GLN A 180 16.05 23.03 24.98
CA GLN A 180 16.99 21.97 24.59
C GLN A 180 16.37 20.56 24.61
N ALA A 181 15.46 20.29 25.56
CA ALA A 181 14.68 19.04 25.59
C ALA A 181 13.70 18.93 24.40
N LEU A 182 13.22 20.06 23.90
CA LEU A 182 12.31 20.16 22.77
C LEU A 182 13.02 19.92 21.43
N GLN A 183 14.23 20.44 21.30
CA GLN A 183 15.10 20.26 20.15
C GLN A 183 15.43 18.77 19.92
N ASN A 184 15.73 18.04 21.01
CA ASN A 184 15.98 16.59 20.97
C ASN A 184 14.75 15.74 20.59
N ILE A 185 13.52 16.25 20.74
CA ILE A 185 12.28 15.56 20.33
C ILE A 185 12.01 15.75 18.82
N ILE A 186 12.53 16.84 18.24
CA ILE A 186 12.28 17.27 16.87
C ILE A 186 13.35 16.76 15.89
N GLU A 187 14.54 16.39 16.37
CA GLU A 187 15.69 16.06 15.51
C GLU A 187 15.52 14.82 14.60
N GLY A 188 15.92 15.02 13.33
CA GLY A 188 16.19 14.01 12.29
C GLY A 188 14.96 13.34 11.67
N GLU A 189 14.57 12.19 12.22
CA GLU A 189 13.70 11.24 11.52
C GLU A 189 12.25 11.74 11.32
N LEU A 190 11.77 12.63 12.20
CA LEU A 190 10.40 13.13 12.16
C LEU A 190 10.24 14.26 11.13
N LEU A 191 11.25 15.14 11.01
CA LEU A 191 11.29 16.21 10.01
C LEU A 191 11.59 15.67 8.60
N ASP A 192 12.52 14.74 8.46
CA ASP A 192 12.88 14.15 7.15
C ASP A 192 11.69 13.42 6.52
N GLY A 193 10.95 12.65 7.32
CA GLY A 193 9.74 11.95 6.84
C GLY A 193 8.61 12.89 6.41
N PHE A 194 8.52 14.09 7.02
CA PHE A 194 7.55 15.11 6.67
C PHE A 194 7.97 15.90 5.41
N ALA A 195 9.25 16.23 5.30
CA ALA A 195 9.83 16.91 4.13
C ALA A 195 9.69 16.07 2.84
N GLU A 196 9.82 14.74 2.95
CA GLU A 196 9.71 13.81 1.81
C GLU A 196 8.28 13.32 1.53
N HIS A 197 7.29 13.78 2.28
CA HIS A 197 5.89 13.43 2.12
C HIS A 197 5.54 11.92 2.29
N HIS A 198 6.22 11.24 3.21
CA HIS A 198 6.10 9.80 3.41
C HIS A 198 5.11 9.45 4.55
N PHE A 199 3.81 9.52 4.23
CA PHE A 199 2.68 9.50 5.19
C PHE A 199 2.03 8.15 5.46
N VAL A 200 2.58 7.09 4.91
CA VAL A 200 2.20 5.70 5.18
C VAL A 200 3.45 4.97 5.64
N GLN A 201 3.33 4.16 6.69
CA GLN A 201 4.46 3.40 7.22
C GLN A 201 4.16 1.90 7.19
N ALA A 202 5.09 1.13 6.63
CA ALA A 202 5.08 -0.32 6.66
C ALA A 202 6.45 -0.82 7.12
N GLY A 203 6.50 -1.38 8.33
CA GLY A 203 7.76 -1.67 9.01
C GLY A 203 8.57 -0.40 9.26
N SER A 204 9.85 -0.41 8.88
CA SER A 204 10.74 0.75 8.98
C SER A 204 10.65 1.71 7.79
N ARG A 205 9.94 1.33 6.71
CA ARG A 205 9.86 2.15 5.49
C ARG A 205 8.65 3.07 5.52
N LYS A 206 8.86 4.29 5.02
CA LYS A 206 7.83 5.32 4.86
C LYS A 206 7.54 5.51 3.35
N PHE A 207 6.30 5.78 3.00
CA PHE A 207 5.82 5.87 1.62
C PHE A 207 4.80 6.99 1.47
N SER A 208 4.66 7.54 0.26
CA SER A 208 3.48 8.34 -0.05
C SER A 208 2.23 7.42 -0.05
N PRO A 209 1.05 7.89 0.37
CA PRO A 209 -0.16 7.08 0.38
C PRO A 209 -0.51 6.46 -0.97
N SER A 210 -0.26 7.19 -2.07
CA SER A 210 -0.55 6.71 -3.42
C SER A 210 0.39 5.60 -3.84
N TYR A 211 1.68 5.75 -3.55
CA TYR A 211 2.66 4.74 -3.88
C TYR A 211 2.40 3.46 -3.10
N TYR A 212 2.09 3.57 -1.81
CA TYR A 212 1.79 2.40 -0.99
C TYR A 212 0.49 1.71 -1.42
N ALA A 213 -0.57 2.48 -1.74
CA ALA A 213 -1.79 1.92 -2.30
C ALA A 213 -1.53 1.16 -3.62
N GLU A 214 -0.72 1.74 -4.52
CA GLU A 214 -0.32 1.08 -5.77
C GLU A 214 0.46 -0.21 -5.49
N MET A 215 1.44 -0.17 -4.61
CA MET A 215 2.27 -1.32 -4.24
C MET A 215 1.46 -2.47 -3.63
N VAL A 216 0.57 -2.16 -2.67
CA VAL A 216 -0.33 -3.16 -2.06
C VAL A 216 -1.21 -3.78 -3.13
N THR A 217 -1.86 -2.95 -3.97
CA THR A 217 -2.74 -3.47 -5.01
C THR A 217 -1.99 -4.32 -6.03
N ARG A 218 -0.81 -3.90 -6.49
CA ARG A 218 0.04 -4.69 -7.40
C ARG A 218 0.35 -6.05 -6.82
N THR A 219 0.71 -6.09 -5.54
CA THR A 219 1.00 -7.33 -4.83
C THR A 219 -0.23 -8.24 -4.81
N LYS A 220 -1.40 -7.71 -4.43
CA LYS A 220 -2.65 -8.50 -4.38
C LYS A 220 -3.17 -8.93 -5.76
N PHE A 221 -2.84 -8.20 -6.83
CA PHE A 221 -3.15 -8.65 -8.19
C PHE A 221 -2.27 -9.78 -8.68
N HIS A 222 -0.98 -9.80 -8.32
CA HIS A 222 -0.11 -10.92 -8.65
C HIS A 222 -0.49 -12.16 -7.83
N ASP A 223 -0.88 -11.95 -6.56
CA ASP A 223 -1.39 -13.03 -5.70
C ASP A 223 -2.68 -13.62 -6.28
N ALA A 224 -3.63 -12.75 -6.65
CA ALA A 224 -4.83 -13.13 -7.38
C ALA A 224 -4.53 -13.92 -8.67
N GLN A 225 -3.49 -13.53 -9.42
CA GLN A 225 -3.09 -14.20 -10.64
C GLN A 225 -2.50 -15.59 -10.37
N SER A 226 -1.64 -15.74 -9.36
CA SER A 226 -1.08 -17.03 -8.96
C SER A 226 -2.16 -18.00 -8.47
N ILE A 227 -3.10 -17.52 -7.65
CA ILE A 227 -4.23 -18.34 -7.21
C ILE A 227 -5.11 -18.75 -8.40
N ALA A 228 -5.33 -17.85 -9.36
CA ALA A 228 -6.04 -18.18 -10.60
C ALA A 228 -5.29 -19.22 -11.45
N ALA A 229 -3.96 -19.16 -11.48
CA ALA A 229 -3.12 -20.14 -12.17
C ALA A 229 -3.24 -21.52 -11.54
N LEU A 230 -3.16 -21.62 -10.21
CA LEU A 230 -3.37 -22.88 -9.49
C LEU A 230 -4.78 -23.44 -9.69
N ALA A 231 -5.80 -22.58 -9.68
CA ALA A 231 -7.18 -23.00 -9.95
C ALA A 231 -7.33 -23.56 -11.37
N GLN A 232 -6.65 -22.98 -12.36
CA GLN A 232 -6.66 -23.48 -13.74
C GLN A 232 -5.82 -24.75 -13.89
N ALA A 233 -4.67 -24.87 -13.22
CA ALA A 233 -3.87 -26.09 -13.20
C ALA A 233 -4.72 -27.28 -12.72
N ASN A 234 -5.42 -27.10 -11.60
CA ASN A 234 -6.37 -28.10 -11.10
C ASN A 234 -7.53 -28.35 -12.08
N ASN A 235 -8.05 -27.31 -12.74
CA ASN A 235 -9.16 -27.47 -13.70
C ASN A 235 -8.77 -28.29 -14.93
N TYR A 236 -7.49 -28.26 -15.34
CA TYR A 236 -6.96 -29.03 -16.47
C TYR A 236 -6.23 -30.31 -16.05
N ASP A 237 -6.30 -30.66 -14.76
CA ASP A 237 -5.64 -31.83 -14.17
C ASP A 237 -4.12 -31.89 -14.40
N THR A 238 -3.46 -30.72 -14.42
CA THR A 238 -2.00 -30.63 -14.42
C THR A 238 -1.49 -30.29 -13.02
N ASP A 239 -0.48 -31.04 -12.58
CA ASP A 239 0.26 -30.78 -11.33
C ASP A 239 1.40 -29.76 -11.54
N LEU A 240 1.59 -29.25 -12.76
CA LEU A 240 2.76 -28.46 -13.11
C LEU A 240 2.41 -27.01 -13.37
N VAL A 241 3.25 -26.13 -12.84
CA VAL A 241 3.19 -24.68 -13.09
C VAL A 241 4.57 -24.16 -13.46
N GLN A 242 4.61 -23.21 -14.39
CA GLN A 242 5.82 -22.49 -14.77
C GLN A 242 5.75 -21.04 -14.31
N VAL A 243 6.85 -20.55 -13.74
CA VAL A 243 7.03 -19.14 -13.41
C VAL A 243 7.57 -18.40 -14.63
N SER A 244 7.02 -17.22 -14.94
CA SER A 244 7.46 -16.40 -16.07
C SER A 244 8.93 -15.97 -15.96
N SER A 245 9.53 -15.62 -17.11
CA SER A 245 10.90 -15.12 -17.21
C SER A 245 10.90 -13.60 -17.40
N HIS A 246 11.78 -12.90 -16.65
CA HIS A 246 11.90 -11.44 -16.63
C HIS A 246 13.36 -10.94 -16.57
N ASN A 247 14.34 -11.85 -16.67
CA ASN A 247 15.75 -11.59 -16.43
C ASN A 247 16.00 -10.93 -15.06
N THR A 248 15.40 -11.49 -13.99
CA THR A 248 15.51 -10.89 -12.66
C THR A 248 16.94 -10.89 -12.15
N LYS A 249 17.29 -9.81 -11.42
CA LYS A 249 18.50 -9.75 -10.59
C LYS A 249 18.17 -9.84 -9.09
N THR A 250 16.88 -9.92 -8.74
CA THR A 250 16.44 -9.97 -7.34
C THR A 250 16.74 -11.35 -6.77
N PRO A 251 17.56 -11.47 -5.71
CA PRO A 251 17.99 -12.77 -5.18
C PRO A 251 16.84 -13.71 -4.79
N ILE A 252 15.73 -13.17 -4.26
CA ILE A 252 14.56 -13.97 -3.87
C ILE A 252 13.80 -14.55 -5.06
N CYS A 253 13.88 -13.93 -6.25
CA CYS A 253 13.19 -14.42 -7.45
C CYS A 253 14.02 -15.43 -8.24
N LEU A 254 15.36 -15.38 -8.14
CA LEU A 254 16.27 -16.26 -8.89
C LEU A 254 15.96 -17.76 -8.72
N PRO A 255 15.57 -18.27 -7.52
CA PRO A 255 15.20 -19.66 -7.37
C PRO A 255 13.95 -20.06 -8.15
N PHE A 256 13.07 -19.13 -8.51
CA PHE A 256 11.77 -19.40 -9.12
C PHE A 256 11.74 -19.14 -10.63
N GLU A 257 12.44 -18.11 -11.10
CA GLU A 257 12.32 -17.62 -12.46
C GLU A 257 12.53 -18.69 -13.54
N ALA A 258 11.63 -18.71 -14.54
CA ALA A 258 11.65 -19.61 -15.69
C ALA A 258 11.58 -21.12 -15.37
N LYS A 259 11.41 -21.50 -14.09
CA LYS A 259 11.35 -22.91 -13.68
C LYS A 259 9.93 -23.45 -13.66
N ILE A 260 9.86 -24.77 -13.84
CA ILE A 260 8.65 -25.56 -13.69
C ILE A 260 8.67 -26.20 -12.30
N PHE A 261 7.53 -26.19 -11.62
CA PHE A 261 7.34 -26.75 -10.29
C PHE A 261 6.17 -27.73 -10.27
N SER A 262 6.30 -28.78 -9.46
CA SER A 262 5.20 -29.66 -9.08
C SER A 262 4.43 -29.03 -7.92
N VAL A 263 3.15 -28.72 -8.13
CA VAL A 263 2.27 -28.10 -7.14
C VAL A 263 2.13 -29.01 -5.91
N SER A 264 1.94 -30.32 -6.12
CA SER A 264 1.81 -31.30 -5.05
C SER A 264 3.15 -31.84 -4.52
N GLY A 265 4.26 -31.63 -5.24
CA GLY A 265 5.55 -32.24 -4.97
C GLY A 265 5.64 -33.74 -5.28
N LYS A 266 4.62 -34.32 -5.92
CA LYS A 266 4.57 -35.75 -6.28
C LYS A 266 5.39 -36.06 -7.53
N ASP A 267 5.40 -35.16 -8.52
CA ASP A 267 6.23 -35.33 -9.71
C ASP A 267 7.69 -35.00 -9.39
N LYS A 268 8.52 -36.04 -9.24
CA LYS A 268 9.93 -35.91 -8.85
C LYS A 268 10.85 -35.36 -9.95
N ARG A 269 10.35 -35.22 -11.17
CA ARG A 269 11.10 -34.56 -12.26
C ARG A 269 11.24 -33.06 -12.01
N PHE A 270 10.34 -32.48 -11.20
CA PHE A 270 10.30 -31.06 -10.91
C PHE A 270 10.38 -30.80 -9.39
N PRO A 271 11.01 -29.70 -8.96
CA PRO A 271 11.01 -29.31 -7.56
C PRO A 271 9.56 -29.04 -7.07
N PRO A 272 9.27 -29.30 -5.78
CA PRO A 272 7.98 -28.93 -5.20
C PRO A 272 7.81 -27.41 -5.20
N LEU A 273 6.59 -26.95 -5.44
CA LEU A 273 6.22 -25.55 -5.32
C LEU A 273 6.18 -25.16 -3.84
N THR A 274 7.17 -24.42 -3.38
CA THR A 274 7.26 -23.97 -1.98
C THR A 274 6.58 -22.62 -1.73
N GLU A 275 6.47 -21.79 -2.77
CA GLU A 275 5.94 -20.43 -2.69
C GLU A 275 5.36 -19.99 -4.04
N THR A 276 4.35 -19.13 -4.00
CA THR A 276 3.70 -18.54 -5.19
C THR A 276 4.06 -17.07 -5.36
N SER A 277 4.09 -16.59 -6.60
CA SER A 277 4.27 -15.15 -6.86
C SER A 277 3.09 -14.33 -6.29
N PRO A 278 3.32 -13.09 -5.80
CA PRO A 278 4.56 -12.32 -5.79
C PRO A 278 5.49 -12.68 -4.62
N TYR A 279 6.77 -12.91 -4.93
CA TYR A 279 7.81 -13.21 -3.94
C TYR A 279 8.28 -11.97 -3.16
N HIS A 280 7.96 -10.77 -3.65
CA HIS A 280 8.28 -9.50 -2.99
C HIS A 280 7.35 -8.38 -3.49
N PRO A 281 7.27 -7.23 -2.80
CA PRO A 281 6.55 -6.08 -3.30
C PRO A 281 7.07 -5.64 -4.67
N ASN A 282 6.16 -5.36 -5.60
CA ASN A 282 6.48 -5.04 -7.01
C ASN A 282 7.14 -6.17 -7.82
N CYS A 283 7.07 -7.42 -7.37
CA CYS A 283 7.39 -8.57 -8.22
C CYS A 283 6.62 -8.51 -9.54
N LEU A 284 7.26 -8.94 -10.63
CA LEU A 284 6.67 -9.00 -11.98
C LEU A 284 6.32 -10.43 -12.39
N HIS A 285 6.82 -11.43 -11.66
CA HIS A 285 6.64 -12.83 -12.02
C HIS A 285 5.17 -13.22 -11.95
N LEU A 286 4.73 -13.99 -12.93
CA LEU A 286 3.40 -14.59 -12.99
C LEU A 286 3.56 -16.10 -13.08
N MET A 287 2.55 -16.82 -12.63
CA MET A 287 2.52 -18.28 -12.71
C MET A 287 1.55 -18.74 -13.78
N PHE A 288 1.87 -19.80 -14.49
CA PHE A 288 0.99 -20.36 -15.51
C PHE A 288 0.98 -21.88 -15.41
N PRO A 289 -0.19 -22.53 -15.57
CA PRO A 289 -0.25 -23.97 -15.79
C PRO A 289 0.66 -24.37 -16.95
N THR A 290 1.39 -25.45 -16.76
CA THR A 290 2.26 -26.00 -17.80
C THR A 290 1.99 -27.49 -17.97
N PHE A 291 2.37 -27.99 -19.14
CA PHE A 291 2.13 -29.36 -19.57
C PHE A 291 3.42 -29.80 -20.25
N VAL A 292 4.04 -30.85 -19.73
CA VAL A 292 5.17 -31.51 -20.38
C VAL A 292 4.70 -32.88 -20.84
N GLU A 293 5.11 -33.25 -22.05
CA GLU A 293 4.91 -34.61 -22.55
C GLU A 293 5.60 -35.58 -21.58
N SER A 294 4.88 -36.63 -21.22
CA SER A 294 5.35 -37.72 -20.37
C SER A 294 6.39 -38.57 -21.09
#